data_AF-A0A8H6WUH3-F1
#
_entry.id   AF-A0A8H6WUH3-F1
#
_cell.length_a   1.000
_cell.length_b   1.000
_cell.length_c   1.000
_cell.angle_alpha   90.00
_cell.angle_beta   90.00
_cell.angle_gamma   90.00
#
_symmetry.space_group_name_H-M   'P 1'
#
loop_
_entity.id
_entity.type
_entity.pdbx_description
1 polymer ?
#
loop_
_entity_poly.entity_id
_entity_poly.type
_entity_poly.pdbx_seq_one_letter_code
_entity_poly.pdbx_strand_id
1 'polypeptide(L)'
;MGLGPLGGGRIQHSFFNMQEAGVSFVNAVALEKYVNKAFTRLPGGAGGRQIRFQDEEHIFCHSDISFDNFLYDPATGRVWMVDFQHVNVLPRSFFSHYLHYSPWAGVVAKAVEAKLGFPRSPHLDLLALANALIGRSDYSSFGLDEYGEPMEPRQRRRRRVSAAKS
;
A
#
# COMPACT_ATOMS: atom_id res chain seq x y z
N MET A 1 -4.12 0.59 -16.85
CA MET A 1 -4.15 -0.55 -15.91
C MET A 1 -4.92 -0.14 -14.67
N GLY A 2 -5.69 -1.05 -14.07
CA GLY A 2 -6.34 -0.80 -12.79
C GLY A 2 -5.33 -0.79 -11.64
N LEU A 3 -5.64 -0.06 -10.57
CA LEU A 3 -4.81 0.02 -9.37
C LEU A 3 -5.07 -1.20 -8.45
N GLY A 4 -4.02 -1.71 -7.81
CA GLY A 4 -4.12 -2.85 -6.87
C GLY A 4 -3.56 -4.17 -7.43
N PRO A 5 -3.97 -5.32 -6.85
CA PRO A 5 -3.29 -6.59 -7.08
C PRO A 5 -3.55 -7.17 -8.47
N LEU A 6 -2.60 -7.97 -8.95
CA LEU A 6 -2.78 -8.79 -10.14
C LEU A 6 -3.94 -9.78 -9.91
N GLY A 7 -5.07 -9.57 -10.60
CA GLY A 7 -6.30 -10.36 -10.42
C GLY A 7 -7.45 -9.59 -9.74
N GLY A 8 -7.21 -8.35 -9.30
CA GLY A 8 -8.22 -7.51 -8.66
C GLY A 8 -8.43 -7.84 -7.19
N GLY A 9 -9.20 -7.00 -6.49
CA GLY A 9 -9.41 -7.10 -5.04
C GLY A 9 -8.94 -5.87 -4.29
N ARG A 10 -8.50 -6.05 -3.04
CA ARG A 10 -7.92 -4.99 -2.21
C ARG A 10 -6.41 -4.98 -2.40
N ILE A 11 -5.81 -3.79 -2.27
CA ILE A 11 -4.35 -3.66 -2.33
C ILE A 11 -3.75 -4.47 -1.18
N GLN A 12 -2.85 -5.41 -1.50
CA GLN A 12 -2.08 -6.14 -0.51
C GLN A 12 -0.67 -5.56 -0.44
N HIS A 13 -0.42 -4.71 0.55
CA HIS A 13 0.87 -4.04 0.73
C HIS A 13 1.16 -3.77 2.20
N SER A 14 2.41 -3.95 2.62
CA SER A 14 2.91 -3.66 3.98
C SER A 14 2.75 -2.20 4.45
N PHE A 15 2.21 -1.33 3.58
CA PHE A 15 1.83 0.04 3.90
C PHE A 15 0.49 0.09 4.66
N PHE A 16 -0.39 -0.89 4.42
CA PHE A 16 -1.68 -0.95 5.09
C PHE A 16 -1.60 -1.78 6.36
N ASN A 17 -2.55 -1.55 7.27
CA ASN A 17 -2.66 -2.35 8.47
C ASN A 17 -2.87 -3.82 8.08
N MET A 18 -2.08 -4.71 8.67
CA MET A 18 -2.09 -6.15 8.38
C MET A 18 -2.03 -6.46 6.88
N GLN A 19 -1.27 -5.62 6.18
CA GLN A 19 -0.90 -5.76 4.78
C GLN A 19 -2.07 -5.68 3.78
N GLU A 20 -3.29 -5.28 4.17
CA GLU A 20 -4.42 -5.13 3.25
C GLU A 20 -5.10 -3.76 3.39
N ALA A 21 -5.37 -3.10 2.26
CA ALA A 21 -6.16 -1.88 2.24
C ALA A 21 -7.60 -2.11 2.72
N GLY A 22 -8.12 -1.21 3.57
CA GLY A 22 -9.51 -1.30 4.04
C GLY A 22 -10.59 -1.10 2.95
N VAL A 23 -10.19 -0.74 1.72
CA VAL A 23 -11.07 -0.50 0.57
C VAL A 23 -10.37 -0.92 -0.73
N SER A 24 -11.15 -1.41 -1.69
CA SER A 24 -10.70 -1.66 -3.07
C SER A 24 -10.79 -0.36 -3.88
N PHE A 25 -9.74 0.46 -3.83
CA PHE A 25 -9.73 1.75 -4.53
C PHE A 25 -9.82 1.59 -6.05
N VAL A 26 -10.68 2.38 -6.69
CA VAL A 26 -10.86 2.29 -8.15
C VAL A 26 -9.71 2.93 -8.94
N ASN A 27 -8.99 3.88 -8.35
CA ASN A 27 -7.89 4.62 -8.99
C ASN A 27 -6.96 5.28 -7.96
N ALA A 28 -5.88 5.90 -8.44
CA ALA A 28 -4.89 6.60 -7.61
C ALA A 28 -5.46 7.80 -6.85
N VAL A 29 -6.46 8.48 -7.42
CA VAL A 29 -7.11 9.63 -6.77
C VAL A 29 -7.89 9.17 -5.53
N ALA A 30 -8.58 8.02 -5.60
CA ALA A 30 -9.26 7.44 -4.45
C ALA A 30 -8.27 7.01 -3.35
N LEU A 31 -7.16 6.38 -3.74
CA LEU A 31 -6.08 6.02 -2.81
C LEU A 31 -5.43 7.26 -2.18
N GLU A 32 -5.21 8.32 -2.96
CA GLU A 32 -4.69 9.60 -2.50
C GLU A 32 -5.58 10.21 -1.43
N LYS A 33 -6.90 10.28 -1.68
CA LYS A 33 -7.88 10.77 -0.70
C LYS A 33 -7.82 9.96 0.60
N TYR A 34 -7.70 8.64 0.50
CA TYR A 34 -7.58 7.77 1.67
C TYR A 34 -6.32 8.04 2.49
N VAL A 35 -5.15 8.10 1.84
CA VAL A 35 -3.88 8.39 2.51
C VAL A 35 -3.90 9.78 3.14
N ASN A 36 -4.40 10.79 2.43
CA ASN A 36 -4.52 12.15 2.96
C ASN A 36 -5.54 12.26 4.10
N LYS A 37 -6.60 11.43 4.08
CA LYS A 37 -7.57 11.38 5.18
C LYS A 37 -6.92 10.92 6.48
N ALA A 38 -5.90 10.08 6.44
CA ALA A 38 -5.17 9.65 7.63
C ALA A 38 -4.57 10.85 8.38
N PHE A 39 -4.05 11.88 7.68
CA PHE A 39 -3.48 13.07 8.32
C PHE A 39 -4.49 13.88 9.13
N THR A 40 -5.79 13.77 8.84
CA THR A 40 -6.84 14.44 9.62
C THR A 40 -6.97 13.90 11.05
N ARG A 41 -6.30 12.77 11.36
CA ARG A 41 -6.25 12.18 12.70
C ARG A 41 -5.20 12.82 13.61
N LEU A 42 -4.29 13.63 13.06
CA LEU A 42 -3.30 14.33 13.87
C LEU A 42 -3.97 15.43 14.71
N PRO A 43 -3.44 15.72 15.92
CA PRO A 43 -3.83 16.92 16.65
C PRO A 43 -3.59 18.18 15.78
N GLY A 44 -4.62 19.00 15.59
CA GLY A 44 -4.58 20.15 14.67
C GLY A 44 -4.92 19.81 13.21
N GLY A 45 -5.30 18.56 12.91
CA GLY A 45 -5.71 18.11 11.58
C GLY A 45 -4.52 17.91 10.62
N ALA A 46 -4.81 17.93 9.31
CA ALA A 46 -3.79 17.62 8.30
C ALA A 46 -2.60 18.60 8.29
N GLY A 47 -2.81 19.86 8.69
CA GLY A 47 -1.74 20.86 8.79
C GLY A 47 -1.01 21.09 7.46
N GLY A 48 -1.74 21.12 6.35
CA GLY A 48 -1.18 21.29 5.00
C GLY A 48 -0.48 20.05 4.41
N ARG A 49 -0.38 18.95 5.17
CA ARG A 49 0.18 17.69 4.66
C ARG A 49 -0.75 17.09 3.62
N GLN A 50 -0.24 16.97 2.40
CA GLN A 50 -0.93 16.33 1.29
C GLN A 50 0.10 15.60 0.44
N ILE A 51 -0.24 14.38 0.05
CA ILE A 51 0.46 13.61 -0.98
C ILE A 51 -0.38 13.67 -2.25
N ARG A 52 0.29 13.70 -3.42
CA ARG A 52 -0.37 13.58 -4.72
C ARG A 52 0.17 12.37 -5.47
N PHE A 53 -0.72 11.44 -5.80
CA PHE A 53 -0.36 10.23 -6.56
C PHE A 53 -0.78 10.29 -8.02
N GLN A 54 -1.69 11.22 -8.38
CA GLN A 54 -2.27 11.29 -9.72
C GLN A 54 -1.21 11.42 -10.83
N ASP A 55 -0.11 12.11 -10.55
CA ASP A 55 0.97 12.38 -11.50
C ASP A 55 2.13 11.38 -11.38
N GLU A 56 2.04 10.41 -10.46
CA GLU A 56 3.09 9.40 -10.29
C GLU A 56 2.97 8.29 -11.34
N GLU A 57 4.13 7.83 -11.80
CA GLU A 57 4.25 6.58 -12.56
C GLU A 57 3.67 5.42 -11.75
N HIS A 58 2.85 4.59 -12.40
CA HIS A 58 2.33 3.36 -11.81
C HIS A 58 3.20 2.19 -12.22
N ILE A 59 3.72 1.46 -11.25
CA ILE A 59 4.65 0.35 -11.47
C ILE A 59 4.12 -0.92 -10.81
N PHE A 60 4.62 -2.06 -11.28
CA PHE A 60 4.50 -3.30 -10.52
C PHE A 60 5.38 -3.24 -9.28
N CYS A 61 4.76 -3.39 -8.13
CA CYS A 61 5.37 -3.36 -6.81
C CYS A 61 5.13 -4.70 -6.14
N HIS A 62 6.19 -5.48 -5.90
CA HIS A 62 6.15 -6.61 -4.99
C HIS A 62 6.46 -6.13 -3.58
N SER A 63 5.49 -6.24 -2.68
CA SER A 63 5.60 -5.68 -1.33
C SER A 63 5.94 -6.71 -0.24
N ASP A 64 6.38 -7.89 -0.66
CA ASP A 64 6.83 -9.01 0.17
C ASP A 64 8.09 -9.72 -0.38
N ILE A 65 9.13 -8.96 -0.71
CA ILE A 65 10.40 -9.50 -1.24
C ILE A 65 11.17 -10.22 -0.13
N SER A 66 11.07 -11.55 -0.12
CA SER A 66 11.70 -12.46 0.84
C SER A 66 12.29 -13.70 0.13
N PHE A 67 13.15 -14.47 0.77
CA PHE A 67 13.68 -15.71 0.15
C PHE A 67 12.58 -16.75 -0.13
N ASP A 68 11.51 -16.74 0.66
CA ASP A 68 10.41 -17.70 0.52
C ASP A 68 9.62 -17.50 -0.78
N ASN A 69 9.66 -16.28 -1.34
CA ASN A 69 8.96 -15.92 -2.58
C ASN A 69 9.86 -16.00 -3.83
N PHE A 70 11.11 -16.43 -3.70
CA PHE A 70 12.05 -16.60 -4.82
C PHE A 70 12.70 -17.99 -4.78
N LEU A 71 12.28 -18.84 -5.71
CA LEU A 71 12.86 -20.16 -5.91
C LEU A 71 14.09 -20.04 -6.81
N TYR A 72 15.22 -20.60 -6.38
CA TYR A 72 16.46 -20.62 -7.16
C TYR A 72 16.87 -22.05 -7.47
N ASP A 73 17.06 -22.36 -8.76
CA ASP A 73 17.63 -23.63 -9.19
C ASP A 73 19.14 -23.45 -9.46
N PRO A 74 20.02 -24.02 -8.61
CA PRO A 74 21.46 -23.88 -8.78
C PRO A 74 22.02 -24.63 -9.99
N ALA A 75 21.33 -25.64 -10.52
CA ALA A 75 21.79 -26.39 -11.68
C ALA A 75 21.62 -25.59 -12.97
N THR A 76 20.57 -24.77 -13.07
CA THR A 76 20.27 -23.97 -14.27
C THR A 76 20.52 -22.47 -14.08
N GLY A 77 20.72 -22.01 -12.85
CA GLY A 77 20.84 -20.59 -12.50
C GLY A 77 19.52 -19.81 -12.63
N ARG A 78 18.38 -20.51 -12.78
CA ARG A 78 17.08 -19.86 -12.95
C ARG A 78 16.50 -19.44 -11.61
N VAL A 79 15.85 -18.28 -11.62
CA VAL A 79 15.07 -17.76 -10.50
C VAL A 79 13.61 -17.70 -10.92
N TRP A 80 12.73 -18.27 -10.10
CA TRP A 80 11.29 -18.09 -10.22
C TRP A 80 10.78 -17.27 -9.05
N MET A 81 9.96 -16.31 -9.39
CA MET A 81 9.19 -15.54 -8.42
C MET A 81 7.86 -16.25 -8.21
N VAL A 82 7.45 -16.41 -6.96
CA VAL A 82 6.18 -17.02 -6.57
C VAL A 82 5.41 -16.05 -5.66
N ASP A 83 4.20 -16.45 -5.27
CA ASP A 83 3.31 -15.68 -4.40
C ASP A 83 3.00 -14.23 -4.86
N PHE A 84 2.29 -14.14 -6.00
CA PHE A 84 1.95 -12.84 -6.61
C PHE A 84 0.82 -12.09 -5.88
N GLN A 85 0.33 -12.57 -4.75
CA GLN A 85 -0.76 -11.92 -4.01
C GLN A 85 -0.37 -10.50 -3.54
N HIS A 86 0.91 -10.31 -3.20
CA HIS A 86 1.49 -9.02 -2.79
C HIS A 86 2.07 -8.19 -3.95
N VAL A 87 1.83 -8.61 -5.21
CA VAL A 87 2.17 -7.85 -6.42
C VAL A 87 1.02 -6.95 -6.82
N ASN A 88 1.29 -5.65 -6.79
CA ASN A 88 0.29 -4.63 -7.09
C ASN A 88 0.78 -3.66 -8.15
N VAL A 89 -0.15 -3.09 -8.92
CA VAL A 89 0.09 -1.87 -9.70
C VAL A 89 -0.22 -0.68 -8.80
N LEU A 90 0.80 0.07 -8.38
CA LEU A 90 0.69 1.19 -7.44
C LEU A 90 1.55 2.38 -7.87
N PRO A 91 1.26 3.59 -7.34
CA PRO A 91 2.16 4.74 -7.48
C PRO A 91 3.57 4.38 -7.02
N ARG A 92 4.57 4.82 -7.78
CA ARG A 92 5.99 4.53 -7.58
C ARG A 92 6.47 4.74 -6.13
N SER A 93 5.91 5.73 -5.45
CA SER A 93 6.23 6.03 -4.05
C SER A 93 5.93 4.88 -3.07
N PHE A 94 4.99 3.98 -3.37
CA PHE A 94 4.72 2.79 -2.55
C PHE A 94 5.88 1.80 -2.57
N PHE A 95 6.46 1.54 -3.74
CA PHE A 95 7.62 0.66 -3.83
C PHE A 95 8.86 1.29 -3.18
N SER A 96 9.02 2.62 -3.35
CA SER A 96 10.04 3.39 -2.65
C SER A 96 9.86 3.27 -1.12
N HIS A 97 8.63 3.41 -0.61
CA HIS A 97 8.31 3.19 0.80
C HIS A 97 8.65 1.78 1.26
N TYR A 98 8.30 0.76 0.48
CA TYR A 98 8.65 -0.62 0.78
C TYR A 98 10.17 -0.81 0.92
N LEU A 99 10.94 -0.43 -0.10
CA LEU A 99 12.38 -0.67 -0.13
C LEU A 99 13.16 0.14 0.92
N HIS A 100 12.80 1.41 1.13
CA HIS A 100 13.62 2.31 1.94
C HIS A 100 13.14 2.48 3.38
N TYR A 101 11.86 2.27 3.68
CA TYR A 101 11.28 2.57 5.00
C TYR A 101 10.64 1.36 5.69
N SER A 102 10.00 0.46 4.95
CA SER A 102 9.18 -0.60 5.55
C SER A 102 9.98 -1.46 6.52
N PRO A 103 9.50 -1.67 7.77
CA PRO A 103 10.14 -2.59 8.71
C PRO A 103 10.04 -4.05 8.24
N TRP A 104 9.14 -4.34 7.30
CA TRP A 104 8.96 -5.65 6.67
C TRP A 104 9.95 -5.90 5.54
N ALA A 105 10.72 -4.90 5.11
CA ALA A 105 11.77 -5.08 4.13
C ALA A 105 12.97 -5.80 4.78
N GLY A 106 13.03 -7.12 4.58
CA GLY A 106 14.13 -7.96 5.06
C GLY A 106 15.44 -7.75 4.29
N VAL A 107 16.43 -8.57 4.62
CA VAL A 107 17.77 -8.51 4.00
C VAL A 107 17.74 -8.64 2.48
N VAL A 108 16.78 -9.41 1.93
CA VAL A 108 16.61 -9.59 0.49
C VAL A 108 16.12 -8.31 -0.17
N ALA A 109 15.08 -7.68 0.38
CA ALA A 109 14.58 -6.41 -0.13
C ALA A 109 15.65 -5.31 -0.12
N LYS A 110 16.51 -5.27 0.92
CA LYS A 110 17.66 -4.36 0.99
C LYS A 110 18.74 -4.68 -0.05
N ALA A 111 19.03 -5.96 -0.28
CA ALA A 111 19.95 -6.36 -1.34
C ALA A 111 19.41 -5.99 -2.73
N VAL A 112 18.11 -6.17 -2.96
CA VAL A 112 17.41 -5.76 -4.19
C VAL A 112 17.49 -4.24 -4.36
N GLU A 113 17.21 -3.47 -3.32
CA GLU A 113 17.32 -2.00 -3.34
C GLU A 113 18.73 -1.54 -3.73
N ALA A 114 19.76 -2.10 -3.08
CA ALA A 114 21.16 -1.77 -3.35
C ALA A 114 21.60 -2.13 -4.78
N LYS A 115 21.02 -3.19 -5.35
CA LYS A 115 21.31 -3.63 -6.73
C LYS A 115 20.55 -2.81 -7.78
N LEU A 116 19.30 -2.46 -7.50
CA LEU A 116 18.48 -1.67 -8.43
C LEU A 116 18.83 -0.19 -8.40
N GLY A 117 19.39 0.31 -7.30
CA GLY A 117 19.58 1.75 -7.09
C GLY A 117 18.25 2.51 -7.16
N PHE A 118 17.17 1.90 -6.65
CA PHE A 118 15.84 2.47 -6.79
C PHE A 118 15.75 3.83 -6.07
N PRO A 119 15.25 4.90 -6.71
CA PRO A 119 15.28 6.24 -6.14
C PRO A 119 14.28 6.38 -4.97
N ARG A 120 14.70 7.16 -3.98
CA ARG A 120 13.84 7.60 -2.87
C ARG A 120 12.78 8.57 -3.38
N SER A 121 11.52 8.32 -3.04
CA SER A 121 10.41 9.22 -3.35
C SER A 121 10.49 10.49 -2.48
N PRO A 122 10.15 11.67 -3.01
CA PRO A 122 9.98 12.88 -2.20
C PRO A 122 8.82 12.74 -1.18
N HIS A 123 7.90 11.80 -1.39
CA HIS A 123 6.76 11.55 -0.50
C HIS A 123 7.08 10.56 0.63
N LEU A 124 8.32 10.06 0.73
CA LEU A 124 8.67 8.96 1.62
C LEU A 124 8.33 9.24 3.10
N ASP A 125 8.67 10.44 3.60
CA ASP A 125 8.41 10.81 4.99
C ASP A 125 6.92 10.97 5.28
N LEU A 126 6.15 11.50 4.31
CA LEU A 126 4.70 11.62 4.43
C LEU A 126 4.03 10.25 4.36
N LEU A 127 4.51 9.34 3.52
CA LEU A 127 4.04 7.95 3.45
C LEU A 127 4.35 7.20 4.74
N ALA A 128 5.55 7.35 5.30
CA ALA A 128 5.91 6.78 6.59
C ALA A 128 4.95 7.23 7.71
N LEU A 129 4.67 8.53 7.76
CA LEU A 129 3.70 9.09 8.71
C LEU A 129 2.28 8.54 8.47
N ALA A 130 1.84 8.49 7.22
CA ALA A 130 0.54 7.94 6.87
C ALA A 130 0.43 6.45 7.23
N ASN A 131 1.46 5.65 6.95
CA ASN A 131 1.56 4.24 7.33
C ASN A 131 1.39 4.06 8.85
N ALA A 132 2.08 4.87 9.66
CA ALA A 132 1.92 4.85 11.11
C ALA A 132 0.50 5.21 11.58
N LEU A 133 -0.14 6.19 10.95
CA LEU A 133 -1.52 6.60 11.27
C LEU A 133 -2.55 5.55 10.84
N ILE A 134 -2.35 4.92 9.68
CA ILE A 134 -3.18 3.85 9.15
C ILE A 134 -3.04 2.58 9.98
N GLY A 135 -1.82 2.21 10.37
CA GLY A 135 -1.55 1.04 11.22
C GLY A 135 -2.21 1.13 12.60
N ARG A 136 -2.43 2.34 13.12
CA ARG A 136 -3.18 2.57 14.37
C ARG A 136 -4.70 2.58 14.19
N SER A 137 -5.19 2.43 12.97
CA SER A 137 -6.62 2.37 12.68
C SER A 137 -7.04 0.92 12.51
N ASP A 138 -8.16 0.53 13.15
CA ASP A 138 -8.73 -0.83 13.12
C ASP A 138 -9.28 -1.17 11.72
N TYR A 139 -8.39 -1.33 10.73
CA TYR A 139 -8.72 -1.57 9.32
C TYR A 139 -9.73 -0.57 8.73
N SER A 140 -9.65 0.67 9.22
CA SER A 140 -10.66 1.67 8.90
C SER A 140 -10.56 2.07 7.44
N SER A 141 -11.73 2.16 6.78
CA SER A 141 -11.83 2.91 5.52
C SER A 141 -11.79 4.43 5.71
N PHE A 142 -11.65 4.89 6.95
CA PHE A 142 -11.86 6.29 7.35
C PHE A 142 -13.23 6.86 6.95
N GLY A 143 -14.21 5.98 6.77
CA GLY A 143 -15.54 6.34 6.30
C GLY A 143 -15.57 6.72 4.82
N LEU A 144 -14.57 6.31 4.03
CA LEU A 144 -14.50 6.51 2.59
C LEU A 144 -14.86 5.23 1.83
N ASP A 145 -15.49 5.38 0.67
CA ASP A 145 -15.80 4.32 -0.30
C ASP A 145 -14.66 4.08 -1.31
N GLU A 146 -14.90 3.19 -2.27
CA GLU A 146 -13.93 2.82 -3.31
C GLU A 146 -13.51 3.99 -4.23
N TYR A 147 -14.28 5.07 -4.28
CA TYR A 147 -13.98 6.30 -5.02
C TYR A 147 -13.23 7.33 -4.15
N GLY A 148 -13.01 7.01 -2.87
CA GLY A 148 -12.44 7.92 -1.88
C GLY A 148 -13.43 8.98 -1.40
N GLU A 149 -14.74 8.78 -1.63
CA GLU A 149 -15.80 9.68 -1.22
C GLU A 149 -16.41 9.27 0.13
N PRO A 150 -17.01 10.19 0.90
CA PRO A 150 -17.67 9.84 2.15
C PRO A 150 -18.77 8.80 1.94
N MET A 151 -18.67 7.67 2.64
CA MET A 151 -19.70 6.63 2.62
C MET A 151 -21.03 7.14 3.17
N GLU A 152 -22.11 6.78 2.49
CA GLU A 152 -23.47 6.97 2.96
C GLU A 152 -23.74 6.18 4.26
N PRO A 153 -24.63 6.65 5.15
CA PRO A 153 -24.92 5.97 6.42
C PRO A 153 -25.32 4.49 6.27
N ARG A 154 -26.01 4.15 5.17
CA ARG A 154 -26.41 2.78 4.84
C ARG A 154 -25.21 1.89 4.51
N GLN A 155 -24.23 2.40 3.74
CA GLN A 155 -23.00 1.68 3.40
C GLN A 155 -22.14 1.45 4.66
N ARG A 156 -22.03 2.46 5.53
CA ARG A 156 -21.31 2.34 6.81
C ARG A 156 -21.88 1.24 7.71
N ARG A 157 -23.21 1.15 7.81
CA ARG A 157 -23.88 0.09 8.59
C ARG A 157 -23.57 -1.30 8.05
N ARG A 158 -23.68 -1.51 6.72
CA ARG A 158 -23.39 -2.81 6.09
C ARG A 158 -21.95 -3.27 6.35
N ARG A 159 -20.99 -2.36 6.22
CA ARG A 159 -19.56 -2.67 6.47
C ARG A 159 -19.23 -3.00 7.92
N ARG A 160 -19.85 -2.32 8.89
CA ARG A 160 -19.66 -2.67 10.30
C ARG A 160 -20.14 -4.09 10.59
N VAL A 161 -21.25 -4.50 9.98
CA VAL A 161 -21.79 -5.86 10.14
C VAL A 161 -20.89 -6.90 9.47
N SER A 162 -20.28 -6.61 8.32
CA SER A 162 -19.34 -7.54 7.69
C SER A 162 -18.02 -7.65 8.45
N ALA A 163 -17.47 -6.54 8.95
CA ALA A 163 -16.22 -6.54 9.72
C ALA A 163 -16.34 -7.24 11.08
N ALA A 164 -17.53 -7.29 11.68
CA ALA A 164 -17.78 -8.03 12.92
C ALA A 164 -17.93 -9.55 12.74
N LYS A 165 -17.93 -10.05 11.50
CA LYS A 165 -18.07 -11.48 11.17
C LYS A 165 -16.76 -12.11 10.66
N SER A 166 -15.72 -11.30 10.51
CA SER A 166 -14.37 -11.66 10.05
C SER A 166 -13.45 -11.79 11.26
#